data_AF-A0A7U9PVX0-F1
#
_entry.id   AF-A0A7U9PVX0-F1
#
_cell.length_a   1.000
_cell.length_b   1.000
_cell.length_c   1.000
_cell.angle_alpha   90.00
_cell.angle_beta   90.00
_cell.angle_gamma   90.00
#
_symmetry.space_group_name_H-M   'P 1'
#
loop_
_entity.id
_entity.type
_entity.pdbx_description
1 polymer ?
#
loop_
_entity_poly.entity_id
_entity_poly.type
_entity_poly.pdbx_seq_one_letter_code
_entity_poly.pdbx_strand_id
1 'polypeptide(L)'
;MVVRLFAPDRNRSVVDRDVARPPSEVAAPVGSHHRSENQILGDGLDGQQRLTTLTILLSVLRDLTEDPELRGDLDRLVMEPGAKIRGLAPRPRLTLRSRDADFFEKYVQTKGAVGTLLTLKEEALRTDAQKAVLRNATVLHQSLTAVTEERRLELAQMLAERTFLVVVSTPDLDSAHRIFSVMNSRGLDLSPTDIFKSQIIGDLGAEASEACATTWEHAEEMLGRDDFAELFLHLRMIFAKKRAEQELLKEFPEQVLSRYFPGRAEVFVHDVVRPYAEAYAQIREARYESASGAEAVNAWFRRLQQVDNYDWRPAALWVLRHHEDDPAWLDTFMRALERLSASMFVRRVYTTPRVTHGTPSCFGSSTTDWASTPRLSS
;
A
#
# COMPACT_ATOMS: atom_id res chain seq x y z
N MET A 1 -8.53 9.35 -18.18
CA MET A 1 -9.92 9.22 -18.69
C MET A 1 -10.84 10.00 -17.76
N VAL A 2 -11.56 11.01 -18.25
CA VAL A 2 -12.54 11.73 -17.42
C VAL A 2 -13.88 11.01 -17.55
N VAL A 3 -14.37 10.44 -16.45
CA VAL A 3 -15.65 9.74 -16.40
C VAL A 3 -16.62 10.60 -15.60
N ARG A 4 -17.78 10.92 -16.21
CA ARG A 4 -18.89 11.48 -15.43
C ARG A 4 -19.38 10.39 -14.48
N LEU A 5 -19.39 10.68 -13.18
CA LEU A 5 -19.85 9.74 -12.14
C LEU A 5 -21.27 9.25 -12.38
N PHE A 6 -22.10 10.11 -12.98
CA PHE A 6 -23.55 9.91 -13.08
C PHE A 6 -24.06 10.22 -14.50
N ALA A 7 -23.38 9.71 -15.53
CA ALA A 7 -23.91 9.82 -16.90
C ALA A 7 -25.15 8.92 -17.05
N PRO A 8 -26.32 9.46 -17.48
CA PRO A 8 -27.41 8.62 -17.96
C PRO A 8 -26.94 7.87 -19.21
N ASP A 9 -27.43 6.65 -19.40
CA ASP A 9 -27.01 5.64 -20.40
C ASP A 9 -27.11 6.04 -21.89
N ARG A 10 -27.24 7.33 -22.22
CA ARG A 10 -27.31 7.83 -23.58
C ARG A 10 -26.06 8.64 -23.92
N ASN A 11 -25.29 8.12 -24.87
CA ASN A 11 -24.06 8.67 -25.48
C ASN A 11 -22.77 8.61 -24.64
N ARG A 12 -22.15 7.44 -24.60
CA ARG A 12 -20.67 7.33 -24.53
C ARG A 12 -20.09 7.35 -25.94
N SER A 13 -19.97 8.54 -26.56
CA SER A 13 -19.10 8.71 -27.72
C SER A 13 -17.68 8.95 -27.24
N VAL A 14 -16.82 7.95 -27.41
CA VAL A 14 -15.37 8.03 -27.16
C VAL A 14 -14.77 8.97 -28.20
N VAL A 15 -14.18 10.08 -27.77
CA VAL A 15 -13.29 10.88 -28.64
C VAL A 15 -11.89 10.30 -28.45
N ASP A 16 -11.54 9.35 -29.31
CA ASP A 16 -10.18 8.86 -29.44
C ASP A 16 -9.37 9.88 -30.24
N ARG A 17 -8.22 10.31 -29.72
CA ARG A 17 -7.23 11.07 -30.50
C ARG A 17 -6.08 10.12 -30.79
N ASP A 18 -6.24 9.37 -31.88
CA ASP A 18 -5.23 8.51 -32.47
C ASP A 18 -3.99 9.31 -32.91
N VAL A 19 -2.82 8.86 -32.46
CA VAL A 19 -1.52 9.16 -33.10
C VAL A 19 -1.18 7.97 -33.99
N ALA A 20 -1.19 8.23 -35.30
CA ALA A 20 -1.04 7.25 -36.37
C ALA A 20 0.31 6.49 -36.39
N ARG A 21 0.28 5.20 -36.76
CA ARG A 21 1.33 4.48 -37.53
C ARG A 21 0.73 3.30 -38.34
N PRO A 22 1.33 2.92 -39.49
CA PRO A 22 0.66 2.19 -40.59
C PRO A 22 0.80 0.65 -40.54
N PRO A 23 0.13 -0.10 -41.45
CA PRO A 23 -0.21 -1.52 -41.26
C PRO A 23 0.60 -2.52 -42.10
N SER A 24 0.73 -3.74 -41.58
CA SER A 24 0.95 -5.01 -42.30
C SER A 24 0.83 -6.17 -41.29
N GLU A 25 0.36 -7.40 -41.53
CA GLU A 25 -0.60 -8.04 -42.44
C GLU A 25 -0.69 -9.50 -41.88
N VAL A 26 -1.83 -10.18 -42.10
CA VAL A 26 -2.04 -11.65 -42.11
C VAL A 26 -2.35 -12.44 -40.79
N ALA A 27 -3.66 -12.68 -40.60
CA ALA A 27 -4.42 -13.93 -40.32
C ALA A 27 -3.86 -15.01 -39.34
N ALA A 28 -4.45 -15.27 -38.15
CA ALA A 28 -5.68 -16.05 -37.81
C ALA A 28 -5.35 -17.49 -37.29
N PRO A 29 -6.22 -18.22 -36.55
CA PRO A 29 -7.27 -17.86 -35.58
C PRO A 29 -7.11 -18.62 -34.22
N VAL A 30 -8.13 -18.56 -33.36
CA VAL A 30 -8.50 -19.50 -32.25
C VAL A 30 -8.54 -18.83 -30.86
N GLY A 31 -9.71 -18.94 -30.21
CA GLY A 31 -9.83 -18.81 -28.76
C GLY A 31 -10.88 -17.79 -28.32
N SER A 32 -12.14 -18.18 -28.35
CA SER A 32 -13.27 -17.47 -27.75
C SER A 32 -13.07 -17.28 -26.24
N HIS A 33 -12.63 -16.09 -25.84
CA HIS A 33 -12.84 -15.58 -24.49
C HIS A 33 -13.49 -14.20 -24.60
N HIS A 34 -14.81 -14.18 -24.51
CA HIS A 34 -15.55 -13.00 -24.08
C HIS A 34 -15.03 -12.59 -22.69
N ARG A 35 -14.03 -11.72 -22.63
CA ARG A 35 -13.75 -10.92 -21.45
C ARG A 35 -14.89 -9.92 -21.34
N SER A 36 -15.80 -10.20 -20.42
CA SER A 36 -16.82 -9.28 -19.94
C SER A 36 -16.19 -7.91 -19.61
N GLU A 37 -16.81 -6.89 -20.19
CA GLU A 37 -16.42 -5.49 -20.15
C GLU A 37 -16.34 -4.92 -18.72
N ASN A 38 -15.30 -4.14 -18.47
CA ASN A 38 -15.22 -3.09 -17.44
C ASN A 38 -15.55 -3.47 -15.99
N GLN A 39 -14.82 -4.43 -15.44
CA GLN A 39 -14.57 -4.44 -14.00
C GLN A 39 -13.24 -3.74 -13.75
N ILE A 40 -13.28 -2.44 -13.43
CA ILE A 40 -12.12 -1.73 -12.91
C ILE A 40 -11.90 -2.27 -11.49
N LEU A 41 -11.20 -3.40 -11.35
CA LEU A 41 -10.53 -3.77 -10.11
C LEU A 41 -9.37 -2.78 -9.92
N GLY A 42 -9.72 -1.57 -9.48
CA GLY A 42 -8.75 -0.60 -9.04
C GLY A 42 -8.41 -0.91 -7.60
N ASP A 43 -7.22 -1.46 -7.36
CA ASP A 43 -6.56 -1.36 -6.05
C ASP A 43 -6.31 0.14 -5.80
N GLY A 44 -7.33 0.76 -5.22
CA GLY A 44 -7.52 2.21 -5.22
C GLY A 44 -6.68 2.85 -4.14
N LEU A 45 -5.68 3.62 -4.56
CA LEU A 45 -4.81 4.32 -3.62
C LEU A 45 -5.32 5.71 -3.20
N ASP A 46 -6.24 6.40 -3.92
CA ASP A 46 -6.60 7.80 -3.53
C ASP A 46 -8.04 8.31 -3.67
N GLY A 47 -8.97 7.51 -4.20
CA GLY A 47 -10.35 7.99 -4.41
C GLY A 47 -11.31 7.65 -3.27
N GLN A 48 -10.93 6.66 -2.44
CA GLN A 48 -11.89 5.90 -1.65
C GLN A 48 -12.54 6.74 -0.56
N GLN A 49 -11.78 7.59 0.14
CA GLN A 49 -12.33 8.44 1.21
C GLN A 49 -13.36 9.44 0.67
N ARG A 50 -13.05 10.13 -0.44
CA ARG A 50 -13.96 11.12 -1.06
C ARG A 50 -15.22 10.45 -1.61
N LEU A 51 -15.07 9.29 -2.25
CA LEU A 51 -16.19 8.51 -2.76
C LEU A 51 -17.07 7.97 -1.62
N THR A 52 -16.46 7.58 -0.50
CA THR A 52 -17.20 7.13 0.70
C THR A 52 -18.06 8.27 1.25
N THR A 53 -17.47 9.45 1.45
CA THR A 53 -18.21 10.63 1.93
C THR A 53 -19.32 11.05 0.96
N LEU A 54 -19.05 11.02 -0.34
CA LEU A 54 -20.06 11.32 -1.37
C LEU A 54 -21.22 10.30 -1.33
N THR A 55 -20.92 9.02 -1.12
CA THR A 55 -21.94 7.97 -1.02
C THR A 55 -22.79 8.14 0.23
N ILE A 56 -22.18 8.50 1.37
CA ILE A 56 -22.92 8.84 2.60
C ILE A 56 -23.83 10.05 2.35
N LEU A 57 -23.32 11.10 1.71
CA LEU A 57 -24.09 12.31 1.39
C LEU A 57 -25.32 11.99 0.53
N LEU A 58 -25.16 11.21 -0.54
CA LEU A 58 -26.26 10.79 -1.41
C LEU A 58 -27.29 9.93 -0.67
N SER A 59 -26.82 9.05 0.22
CA SER A 59 -27.70 8.19 1.04
C SER A 59 -28.51 8.99 2.04
N VAL A 60 -27.91 10.01 2.67
CA VAL A 60 -28.62 10.94 3.57
C VAL A 60 -29.65 11.76 2.79
N LEU A 61 -29.29 12.31 1.62
CA LEU A 61 -30.25 13.04 0.76
C LEU A 61 -31.44 12.16 0.35
N ARG A 62 -31.19 10.89 0.01
CA ARG A 62 -32.22 9.91 -0.36
C ARG A 62 -33.18 9.64 0.79
N ASP A 63 -32.67 9.47 2.00
CA ASP A 63 -33.49 9.12 3.17
C ASP A 63 -34.24 10.35 3.71
N LEU A 64 -33.77 11.57 3.41
CA LEU A 64 -34.35 12.82 3.86
C LEU A 64 -35.40 13.45 2.91
N THR A 65 -35.48 13.03 1.65
CA THR A 65 -36.48 13.55 0.70
C THR A 65 -37.81 12.84 0.85
N GLU A 66 -38.92 13.57 0.70
CA GLU A 66 -40.27 13.01 0.70
C GLU A 66 -40.71 12.59 -0.71
N ASP A 67 -40.15 13.22 -1.75
CA ASP A 67 -40.42 12.95 -3.17
C ASP A 67 -39.98 11.53 -3.60
N PRO A 68 -40.93 10.66 -4.00
CA PRO A 68 -40.62 9.32 -4.47
C PRO A 68 -39.75 9.26 -5.74
N GLU A 69 -39.87 10.22 -6.66
CA GLU A 69 -39.10 10.24 -7.90
C GLU A 69 -37.64 10.59 -7.61
N LEU A 70 -37.40 11.69 -6.87
CA LEU A 70 -36.07 12.09 -6.43
C LEU A 70 -35.39 11.00 -5.59
N ARG A 71 -36.13 10.35 -4.69
CA ARG A 71 -35.63 9.21 -3.91
C ARG A 71 -35.17 8.07 -4.81
N GLY A 72 -35.93 7.78 -5.86
CA GLY A 72 -35.60 6.75 -6.85
C GLY A 72 -34.35 7.08 -7.64
N ASP A 73 -34.19 8.34 -8.06
CA ASP A 73 -33.01 8.78 -8.80
C ASP A 73 -31.75 8.75 -7.93
N LEU A 74 -31.81 9.27 -6.71
CA LEU A 74 -30.71 9.23 -5.75
C LEU A 74 -30.29 7.79 -5.41
N ASP A 75 -31.26 6.88 -5.28
CA ASP A 75 -30.97 5.47 -5.04
C ASP A 75 -30.17 4.84 -6.20
N ARG A 76 -30.47 5.18 -7.45
CA ARG A 76 -29.69 4.71 -8.61
C ARG A 76 -28.25 5.24 -8.63
N LEU A 77 -27.96 6.32 -7.90
CA LEU A 77 -26.61 6.88 -7.73
C LEU A 77 -25.81 6.17 -6.62
N VAL A 78 -26.48 5.48 -5.70
CA VAL A 78 -25.85 4.72 -4.60
C VAL A 78 -25.76 3.23 -4.95
N MET A 79 -26.85 2.68 -5.49
CA MET A 79 -26.99 1.28 -5.91
C MET A 79 -27.16 1.20 -7.42
N GLU A 80 -26.46 0.26 -8.05
CA GLU A 80 -26.72 -0.09 -9.43
C GLU A 80 -27.98 -0.98 -9.47
N PRO A 81 -29.04 -0.56 -10.19
CA PRO A 81 -30.26 -1.35 -10.26
C PRO A 81 -29.99 -2.66 -11.00
N GLY A 82 -30.36 -3.78 -10.37
CA GLY A 82 -30.27 -5.09 -11.00
C GLY A 82 -31.15 -5.19 -12.26
N ALA A 83 -30.68 -5.92 -13.26
CA ALA A 83 -31.43 -6.18 -14.48
C ALA A 83 -31.91 -7.64 -14.51
N LYS A 84 -33.20 -7.85 -14.22
CA LYS A 84 -33.83 -9.20 -14.19
C LYS A 84 -33.68 -9.96 -15.50
N ILE A 85 -33.79 -9.27 -16.63
CA ILE A 85 -33.63 -9.84 -17.99
C ILE A 85 -32.19 -10.34 -18.20
N ARG A 86 -31.20 -9.66 -17.59
CA ARG A 86 -29.78 -10.01 -17.69
C ARG A 86 -29.30 -10.91 -16.54
N GLY A 87 -30.21 -11.32 -15.64
CA GLY A 87 -29.86 -12.09 -14.44
C GLY A 87 -28.93 -11.35 -13.47
N LEU A 88 -28.86 -10.02 -13.56
CA LEU A 88 -27.97 -9.22 -12.72
C LEU A 88 -28.70 -8.81 -11.44
N ALA A 89 -28.15 -9.21 -10.29
CA ALA A 89 -28.59 -8.73 -8.99
C ALA A 89 -28.22 -7.25 -8.82
N PRO A 90 -28.99 -6.47 -8.04
CA PRO A 90 -28.58 -5.12 -7.65
C PRO A 90 -27.25 -5.18 -6.90
N ARG A 91 -26.37 -4.22 -7.17
CA ARG A 91 -25.02 -4.17 -6.57
C ARG A 91 -24.70 -2.77 -6.09
N PRO A 92 -24.00 -2.62 -4.96
CA PRO A 92 -23.54 -1.32 -4.52
C PRO A 92 -22.49 -0.74 -5.48
N ARG A 93 -22.59 0.55 -5.78
CA ARG A 93 -21.63 1.22 -6.69
C ARG A 93 -20.26 1.44 -6.04
N LEU A 94 -20.20 1.43 -4.73
CA LEU A 94 -18.96 1.53 -3.95
C LEU A 94 -18.93 0.38 -2.94
N THR A 95 -17.85 -0.40 -2.93
CA THR A 95 -17.63 -1.43 -1.91
C THR A 95 -16.43 -1.01 -1.08
N LEU A 96 -16.59 -0.97 0.25
CA LEU A 96 -15.47 -0.75 1.17
C LEU A 96 -14.62 -2.03 1.28
N ARG A 97 -13.58 -2.01 2.11
CA ARG A 97 -12.82 -3.23 2.44
C ARG A 97 -13.76 -4.31 2.97
N SER A 98 -13.43 -5.58 2.71
CA SER A 98 -14.29 -6.73 3.06
C SER A 98 -14.77 -6.72 4.52
N ARG A 99 -13.95 -6.23 5.45
CA ARG A 99 -14.28 -6.09 6.88
C ARG A 99 -15.44 -5.14 7.17
N ASP A 100 -15.58 -4.06 6.39
CA ASP A 100 -16.56 -2.98 6.61
C ASP A 100 -17.63 -2.92 5.51
N ALA A 101 -17.51 -3.74 4.46
CA ALA A 101 -18.42 -3.79 3.32
C ALA A 101 -19.87 -4.08 3.77
N ASP A 102 -20.07 -5.15 4.54
CA ASP A 102 -21.40 -5.56 5.03
C ASP A 102 -22.05 -4.48 5.90
N PHE A 103 -21.25 -3.82 6.74
CA PHE A 103 -21.72 -2.71 7.58
C PHE A 103 -22.18 -1.53 6.72
N PHE A 104 -21.36 -1.15 5.74
CA PHE A 104 -21.64 0.00 4.87
C PHE A 104 -22.86 -0.26 3.98
N GLU A 105 -22.99 -1.46 3.43
CA GLU A 105 -24.15 -1.86 2.65
C GLU A 105 -25.43 -1.81 3.48
N LYS A 106 -25.38 -2.39 4.68
CA LYS A 106 -26.53 -2.50 5.59
C LYS A 106 -27.01 -1.14 6.11
N TYR A 107 -26.11 -0.24 6.49
CA TYR A 107 -26.47 0.99 7.21
C TYR A 107 -26.45 2.28 6.37
N VAL A 108 -25.73 2.28 5.24
CA VAL A 108 -25.62 3.47 4.36
C VAL A 108 -26.35 3.20 3.05
N GLN A 109 -26.04 2.11 2.37
CA GLN A 109 -26.51 1.89 1.00
C GLN A 109 -27.95 1.34 0.93
N THR A 110 -28.40 0.63 1.96
CA THR A 110 -29.79 0.17 2.07
C THR A 110 -30.76 1.33 2.26
N LYS A 111 -31.89 1.32 1.54
CA LYS A 111 -32.94 2.36 1.60
C LYS A 111 -33.48 2.57 3.01
N GLY A 112 -33.51 3.82 3.48
CA GLY A 112 -34.05 4.17 4.80
C GLY A 112 -33.19 3.72 5.98
N ALA A 113 -31.99 3.19 5.73
CA ALA A 113 -31.13 2.65 6.77
C ALA A 113 -30.37 3.74 7.55
N VAL A 114 -30.25 4.96 7.01
CA VAL A 114 -29.52 6.06 7.67
C VAL A 114 -30.14 6.38 9.03
N GLY A 115 -31.46 6.34 9.15
CA GLY A 115 -32.13 6.53 10.44
C GLY A 115 -31.69 5.51 11.49
N THR A 116 -31.50 4.24 11.09
CA THR A 116 -31.00 3.18 11.98
C THR A 116 -29.54 3.42 12.34
N LEU A 117 -28.70 3.84 11.39
CA LEU A 117 -27.29 4.17 11.62
C LEU A 117 -27.15 5.22 12.73
N LEU A 118 -27.95 6.28 12.70
CA LEU A 118 -27.89 7.38 13.67
C LEU A 118 -28.29 6.98 15.10
N THR A 119 -29.00 5.86 15.27
CA THR A 119 -29.34 5.34 16.61
C THR A 119 -28.23 4.49 17.23
N LEU A 120 -27.22 4.11 16.45
CA LEU A 120 -26.09 3.33 16.96
C LEU A 120 -25.19 4.19 17.85
N LYS A 121 -24.63 3.55 18.87
CA LYS A 121 -23.62 4.16 19.74
C LYS A 121 -22.22 3.88 19.20
N GLU A 122 -21.32 4.85 19.32
CA GLU A 122 -19.94 4.71 18.84
C GLU A 122 -19.21 3.53 19.51
N GLU A 123 -19.51 3.23 20.77
CA GLU A 123 -18.88 2.15 21.53
C GLU A 123 -19.30 0.75 21.05
N ALA A 124 -20.41 0.64 20.29
CA ALA A 124 -20.86 -0.62 19.71
C ALA A 124 -20.19 -0.94 18.37
N LEU A 125 -19.40 0.00 17.81
CA LEU A 125 -18.76 -0.15 16.52
C LEU A 125 -17.39 -0.81 16.65
N ARG A 126 -17.09 -1.73 15.71
CA ARG A 126 -15.90 -2.59 15.78
C ARG A 126 -14.65 -1.94 15.23
N THR A 127 -14.78 -0.96 14.33
CA THR A 127 -13.66 -0.36 13.60
C THR A 127 -13.74 1.17 13.65
N ASP A 128 -12.58 1.83 13.55
CA ASP A 128 -12.54 3.29 13.47
C ASP A 128 -13.13 3.82 12.15
N ALA A 129 -13.09 3.02 11.08
CA ALA A 129 -13.79 3.30 9.84
C ALA A 129 -15.32 3.37 10.06
N GLN A 130 -15.91 2.42 10.79
CA GLN A 130 -17.33 2.46 11.14
C GLN A 130 -17.68 3.69 11.97
N LYS A 131 -16.84 4.04 12.96
CA LYS A 131 -17.02 5.27 13.77
C LYS A 131 -16.94 6.52 12.89
N ALA A 132 -16.01 6.57 11.95
CA ALA A 132 -15.91 7.68 10.99
C ALA A 132 -17.15 7.79 10.09
N VAL A 133 -17.69 6.66 9.61
CA VAL A 133 -18.95 6.62 8.85
C VAL A 133 -20.11 7.17 9.68
N LEU A 134 -20.26 6.72 10.93
CA LEU A 134 -21.31 7.21 11.83
C LEU A 134 -21.20 8.72 12.07
N ARG A 135 -20.01 9.21 12.42
CA ARG A 135 -19.76 10.65 12.66
C ARG A 135 -20.07 11.49 11.41
N ASN A 136 -19.60 11.06 10.24
CA ASN A 136 -19.86 11.74 8.98
C ASN A 136 -21.34 11.75 8.64
N ALA A 137 -22.03 10.61 8.77
CA ALA A 137 -23.47 10.52 8.53
C ALA A 137 -24.26 11.42 9.48
N THR A 138 -23.85 11.51 10.75
CA THR A 138 -24.50 12.36 11.77
C THR A 138 -24.38 13.84 11.42
N VAL A 139 -23.17 14.31 11.12
CA VAL A 139 -22.92 15.71 10.75
C VAL A 139 -23.66 16.08 9.46
N LEU A 140 -23.62 15.19 8.45
CA LEU A 140 -24.30 15.42 7.18
C LEU A 140 -25.82 15.43 7.35
N HIS A 141 -26.38 14.50 8.12
CA HIS A 141 -27.81 14.47 8.42
C HIS A 141 -28.26 15.74 9.12
N GLN A 142 -27.60 16.15 10.21
CA GLN A 142 -27.93 17.39 10.92
C GLN A 142 -27.86 18.63 10.01
N SER A 143 -26.81 18.71 9.18
CA SER A 143 -26.62 19.83 8.26
C SER A 143 -27.70 19.86 7.17
N LEU A 144 -28.09 18.70 6.63
CA LEU A 144 -29.11 18.62 5.58
C LEU A 144 -30.54 18.72 6.09
N THR A 145 -30.83 18.32 7.33
CA THR A 145 -32.14 18.54 7.96
C THR A 145 -32.41 20.04 8.18
N ALA A 146 -31.38 20.85 8.41
CA ALA A 146 -31.50 22.30 8.54
C ALA A 146 -31.74 23.04 7.21
N VAL A 147 -31.68 22.34 6.07
CA VAL A 147 -31.77 22.90 4.72
C VAL A 147 -33.13 22.55 4.09
N THR A 148 -33.72 23.47 3.34
CA THR A 148 -35.03 23.25 2.69
C THR A 148 -34.96 22.16 1.61
N GLU A 149 -36.10 21.59 1.24
CA GLU A 149 -36.16 20.53 0.21
C GLU A 149 -35.70 21.02 -1.16
N GLU A 150 -36.04 22.26 -1.55
CA GLU A 150 -35.62 22.86 -2.81
C GLU A 150 -34.09 22.95 -2.87
N ARG A 151 -33.46 23.38 -1.77
CA ARG A 151 -32.02 23.52 -1.71
C ARG A 151 -31.29 22.17 -1.66
N ARG A 152 -31.91 21.14 -1.07
CA ARG A 152 -31.42 19.75 -1.13
C ARG A 152 -31.48 19.20 -2.56
N LEU A 153 -32.54 19.51 -3.30
CA LEU A 153 -32.67 19.15 -4.72
C LEU A 153 -31.61 19.85 -5.58
N GLU A 154 -31.41 21.16 -5.40
CA GLU A 154 -30.34 21.90 -6.09
C GLU A 154 -28.95 21.31 -5.82
N LEU A 155 -28.70 20.90 -4.58
CA LEU A 155 -27.45 20.22 -4.22
C LEU A 155 -27.32 18.88 -4.95
N ALA A 156 -28.37 18.06 -4.98
CA ALA A 156 -28.37 16.78 -5.70
C ALA A 156 -28.12 16.96 -7.20
N GLN A 157 -28.76 17.95 -7.84
CA GLN A 157 -28.53 18.29 -9.24
C GLN A 157 -27.09 18.74 -9.49
N MET A 158 -26.56 19.61 -8.61
CA MET A 158 -25.17 20.06 -8.69
C MET A 158 -24.20 18.88 -8.60
N LEU A 159 -24.44 17.95 -7.67
CA LEU A 159 -23.62 16.75 -7.51
C LEU A 159 -23.67 15.86 -8.76
N ALA A 160 -24.85 15.67 -9.35
CA ALA A 160 -25.02 14.85 -10.55
C ALA A 160 -24.38 15.47 -11.81
N GLU A 161 -24.52 16.77 -12.00
CA GLU A 161 -24.13 17.45 -13.24
C GLU A 161 -22.69 17.99 -13.22
N ARG A 162 -22.20 18.43 -12.05
CA ARG A 162 -20.95 19.18 -11.92
C ARG A 162 -19.82 18.42 -11.21
N THR A 163 -20.07 17.17 -10.78
CA THR A 163 -19.02 16.33 -10.18
C THR A 163 -18.43 15.38 -11.21
N PHE A 164 -17.10 15.42 -11.37
CA PHE A 164 -16.37 14.60 -12.32
C PHE A 164 -15.42 13.65 -11.59
N LEU A 165 -15.39 12.38 -12.01
CA LEU A 165 -14.38 11.42 -11.57
C LEU A 165 -13.31 11.32 -12.65
N VAL A 166 -12.10 11.73 -12.32
CA VAL A 166 -10.95 11.53 -13.20
C VAL A 166 -10.34 10.18 -12.86
N VAL A 167 -10.50 9.22 -13.77
CA VAL A 167 -9.89 7.90 -13.65
C VAL A 167 -8.59 7.92 -14.45
N VAL A 168 -7.47 7.77 -13.75
CA VAL A 168 -6.17 7.55 -14.36
C VAL A 168 -5.89 6.05 -14.26
N SER A 169 -5.79 5.40 -15.42
CA SER A 169 -5.40 3.99 -15.51
C SER A 169 -4.00 3.95 -16.09
N THR A 170 -3.10 3.27 -15.39
CA THR A 170 -1.79 2.91 -15.92
C THR A 170 -1.70 1.39 -15.95
N PRO A 171 -1.09 0.79 -16.99
CA PRO A 171 -0.84 -0.65 -17.00
C PRO A 171 0.27 -1.05 -15.99
N ASP A 172 1.01 -0.06 -15.50
CA ASP A 172 2.21 -0.21 -14.69
C ASP A 172 1.97 0.41 -13.30
N LEU A 173 2.22 -0.38 -12.25
CA LEU A 173 2.00 -0.01 -10.85
C LEU A 173 2.95 1.12 -10.41
N ASP A 174 4.18 1.14 -10.92
CA ASP A 174 5.17 2.17 -10.60
C ASP A 174 4.73 3.53 -11.15
N SER A 175 4.17 3.53 -12.37
CA SER A 175 3.58 4.71 -12.98
C SER A 175 2.36 5.20 -12.21
N ALA A 176 1.55 4.29 -11.67
CA ALA A 176 0.44 4.66 -10.79
C ALA A 176 0.95 5.33 -9.51
N HIS A 177 2.01 4.78 -8.89
CA HIS A 177 2.62 5.33 -7.68
C HIS A 177 3.25 6.71 -7.92
N ARG A 178 4.00 6.89 -9.01
CA ARG A 178 4.57 8.21 -9.35
C ARG A 178 3.49 9.25 -9.58
N ILE A 179 2.44 8.91 -10.33
CA ILE A 179 1.30 9.82 -10.54
C ILE A 179 0.64 10.15 -9.21
N PHE A 180 0.45 9.14 -8.34
CA PHE A 180 -0.11 9.33 -7.01
C PHE A 180 0.74 10.28 -6.17
N SER A 181 2.05 10.04 -6.03
CA SER A 181 2.95 10.85 -5.18
C SER A 181 3.01 12.30 -5.66
N VAL A 182 3.02 12.54 -6.98
CA VAL A 182 2.98 13.90 -7.52
C VAL A 182 1.63 14.59 -7.25
N MET A 183 0.51 13.86 -7.37
CA MET A 183 -0.83 14.40 -7.13
C MET A 183 -1.11 14.65 -5.63
N ASN A 184 -0.52 13.86 -4.74
CA ASN A 184 -0.73 13.93 -3.30
C ASN A 184 0.28 14.79 -2.53
N SER A 185 0.98 15.70 -3.21
CA SER A 185 1.95 16.66 -2.64
C SER A 185 1.47 17.57 -1.48
N ARG A 186 0.19 17.50 -1.09
CA ARG A 186 -0.36 18.19 0.10
C ARG A 186 -0.92 17.24 1.17
N GLY A 187 -0.96 15.93 0.89
CA GLY A 187 -1.37 14.86 1.79
C GLY A 187 -0.18 14.03 2.26
N LEU A 188 -0.44 12.99 3.05
CA LEU A 188 0.57 12.03 3.49
C LEU A 188 1.04 11.23 2.26
N ASP A 189 2.32 11.36 1.85
CA ASP A 189 2.87 10.62 0.69
C ASP A 189 2.69 9.12 0.88
N LEU A 190 2.25 8.36 -0.13
CA LEU A 190 2.13 6.91 -0.02
C LEU A 190 3.52 6.27 -0.12
N SER A 191 3.94 5.56 0.91
CA SER A 191 5.22 4.86 0.92
C SER A 191 5.13 3.61 0.03
N PRO A 192 6.22 3.22 -0.67
CA PRO A 192 6.29 1.91 -1.32
C PRO A 192 5.90 0.74 -0.40
N THR A 193 6.14 0.89 0.90
CA THR A 193 5.76 -0.11 1.92
C THR A 193 4.25 -0.29 2.05
N ASP A 194 3.46 0.78 1.82
CA ASP A 194 2.00 0.72 1.88
C ASP A 194 1.43 -0.15 0.74
N ILE A 195 2.07 -0.12 -0.43
CA ILE A 195 1.74 -0.96 -1.58
C ILE A 195 2.08 -2.42 -1.30
N PHE A 196 3.28 -2.70 -0.75
CA PHE A 196 3.62 -4.07 -0.37
C PHE A 196 2.67 -4.61 0.70
N LYS A 197 2.30 -3.79 1.68
CA LYS A 197 1.32 -4.14 2.70
C LYS A 197 -0.01 -4.56 2.05
N SER A 198 -0.56 -3.78 1.11
CA SER A 198 -1.82 -4.14 0.45
C SER A 198 -1.72 -5.42 -0.38
N GLN A 199 -0.61 -5.63 -1.09
CA GLN A 199 -0.38 -6.85 -1.87
C GLN A 199 -0.26 -8.11 -0.98
N ILE A 200 0.49 -8.02 0.12
CA ILE A 200 0.74 -9.12 1.06
C ILE A 200 -0.53 -9.46 1.83
N ILE A 201 -1.25 -8.46 2.32
CA ILE A 201 -2.52 -8.67 3.04
C ILE A 201 -3.61 -9.17 2.09
N GLY A 202 -3.63 -8.70 0.84
CA GLY A 202 -4.62 -9.09 -0.17
C GLY A 202 -4.56 -10.57 -0.58
N ASP A 203 -3.41 -11.23 -0.44
CA ASP A 203 -3.23 -12.67 -0.73
C ASP A 203 -3.60 -13.58 0.46
N LEU A 204 -3.86 -13.01 1.63
CA LEU A 204 -4.14 -13.76 2.86
C LEU A 204 -5.64 -13.95 3.12
N GLY A 205 -5.99 -15.02 3.82
CA GLY A 205 -7.35 -15.21 4.37
C GLY A 205 -7.67 -14.16 5.44
N ALA A 206 -8.97 -13.91 5.70
CA ALA A 206 -9.43 -12.80 6.53
C ALA A 206 -8.79 -12.75 7.95
N GLU A 207 -8.60 -13.90 8.60
CA GLU A 207 -8.01 -13.99 9.95
C GLU A 207 -6.49 -13.71 9.93
N ALA A 208 -5.75 -14.34 9.02
CA ALA A 208 -4.31 -14.12 8.85
C ALA A 208 -4.00 -12.69 8.37
N SER A 209 -4.87 -12.12 7.53
CA SER A 209 -4.81 -10.74 7.07
C SER A 209 -4.82 -9.75 8.24
N GLU A 210 -5.68 -9.94 9.24
CA GLU A 210 -5.75 -9.04 10.41
C GLU A 210 -4.51 -9.18 11.29
N ALA A 211 -4.07 -10.39 11.60
CA ALA A 211 -2.85 -10.63 12.40
C ALA A 211 -1.59 -10.06 11.74
N CYS A 212 -1.44 -10.25 10.41
CA CYS A 212 -0.34 -9.69 9.64
C CYS A 212 -0.41 -8.16 9.57
N ALA A 213 -1.61 -7.58 9.41
CA ALA A 213 -1.79 -6.13 9.41
C ALA A 213 -1.32 -5.50 10.73
N THR A 214 -1.71 -6.08 11.87
CA THR A 214 -1.30 -5.61 13.19
C THR A 214 0.21 -5.74 13.41
N THR A 215 0.80 -6.86 12.98
CA THR A 215 2.26 -7.06 13.09
C THR A 215 3.03 -6.04 12.24
N TRP A 216 2.54 -5.74 11.05
CA TRP A 216 3.11 -4.74 10.16
C TRP A 216 3.02 -3.33 10.76
N GLU A 217 1.84 -2.96 11.28
CA GLU A 217 1.61 -1.66 11.92
C GLU A 217 2.51 -1.47 13.14
N HIS A 218 2.69 -2.50 13.96
CA HIS A 218 3.60 -2.44 15.09
C HIS A 218 5.06 -2.21 14.68
N ALA A 219 5.51 -2.88 13.60
CA ALA A 219 6.86 -2.67 13.06
C ALA A 219 7.03 -1.26 12.48
N GLU A 220 6.00 -0.73 11.81
CA GLU A 220 5.99 0.63 11.28
C GLU A 220 5.97 1.69 12.40
N GLU A 221 5.22 1.48 13.47
CA GLU A 221 5.21 2.37 14.65
C GLU A 221 6.55 2.37 15.38
N MET A 222 7.18 1.20 15.54
CA MET A 222 8.47 1.04 16.21
C MET A 222 9.59 1.82 15.49
N LEU A 223 9.66 1.69 14.17
CA LEU A 223 10.68 2.37 13.37
C LEU A 223 10.28 3.79 12.99
N GLY A 224 9.01 4.09 12.90
CA GLY A 224 8.54 5.27 12.19
C GLY A 224 8.61 5.06 10.67
N ARG A 225 7.86 5.89 9.95
CA ARG A 225 7.55 5.65 8.54
C ARG A 225 8.76 5.70 7.60
N ASP A 226 9.68 6.64 7.85
CA ASP A 226 10.86 6.83 7.00
C ASP A 226 11.86 5.68 7.17
N ASP A 227 12.21 5.34 8.42
CA ASP A 227 13.11 4.21 8.72
C ASP A 227 12.49 2.87 8.30
N PHE A 228 11.16 2.73 8.43
CA PHE A 228 10.45 1.56 7.94
C PHE A 228 10.53 1.46 6.40
N ALA A 229 10.44 2.57 5.68
CA ALA A 229 10.67 2.56 4.23
C ALA A 229 12.13 2.20 3.87
N GLU A 230 13.11 2.68 4.64
CA GLU A 230 14.52 2.31 4.47
C GLU A 230 14.78 0.83 4.73
N LEU A 231 14.07 0.22 5.68
CA LEU A 231 14.19 -1.22 5.97
C LEU A 231 13.97 -2.06 4.70
N PHE A 232 13.00 -1.71 3.85
CA PHE A 232 12.75 -2.46 2.60
C PHE A 232 13.88 -2.32 1.58
N LEU A 233 14.57 -1.18 1.56
CA LEU A 233 15.78 -1.01 0.76
C LEU A 233 16.90 -1.93 1.25
N HIS A 234 17.06 -2.07 2.57
CA HIS A 234 18.04 -2.97 3.18
C HIS A 234 17.68 -4.44 2.97
N LEU A 235 16.41 -4.81 3.16
CA LEU A 235 15.91 -6.17 2.90
C LEU A 235 16.19 -6.59 1.46
N ARG A 236 15.91 -5.71 0.48
CA ARG A 236 16.27 -5.97 -0.91
C ARG A 236 17.75 -6.34 -1.06
N MET A 237 18.65 -5.55 -0.46
CA MET A 237 20.09 -5.80 -0.56
C MET A 237 20.51 -7.13 0.09
N ILE A 238 19.90 -7.48 1.22
CA ILE A 238 20.14 -8.75 1.93
C ILE A 238 19.74 -9.96 1.06
N PHE A 239 18.55 -9.91 0.45
CA PHE A 239 18.00 -11.04 -0.31
C PHE A 239 18.51 -11.14 -1.74
N ALA A 240 18.73 -10.00 -2.40
CA ALA A 240 19.20 -9.94 -3.79
C ALA A 240 20.72 -10.04 -3.91
N LYS A 241 21.46 -9.60 -2.88
CA LYS A 241 22.93 -9.52 -2.85
C LYS A 241 23.54 -8.79 -4.07
N LYS A 242 22.75 -7.93 -4.70
CA LYS A 242 23.08 -7.14 -5.89
C LYS A 242 22.65 -5.70 -5.68
N ARG A 243 23.27 -4.79 -6.43
CA ARG A 243 22.90 -3.37 -6.41
C ARG A 243 21.55 -3.19 -7.09
N ALA A 244 20.79 -2.21 -6.60
CA ALA A 244 19.60 -1.71 -7.25
C ALA A 244 19.91 -1.28 -8.69
N GLU A 245 19.25 -1.89 -9.67
CA GLU A 245 19.31 -1.50 -11.07
C GLU A 245 18.01 -0.78 -11.49
N GLN A 246 16.90 -1.05 -10.80
CA GLN A 246 15.57 -0.52 -11.03
C GLN A 246 14.91 -0.04 -9.72
N GLU A 247 13.68 0.46 -9.83
CA GLU A 247 12.89 0.95 -8.69
C GLU A 247 12.52 -0.18 -7.72
N LEU A 248 12.43 0.15 -6.43
CA LEU A 248 12.15 -0.81 -5.35
C LEU A 248 10.84 -1.59 -5.59
N LEU A 249 9.81 -0.92 -6.09
CA LEU A 249 8.48 -1.50 -6.34
C LEU A 249 8.48 -2.63 -7.37
N LYS A 250 9.46 -2.66 -8.28
CA LYS A 250 9.58 -3.70 -9.29
C LYS A 250 10.55 -4.80 -8.88
N GLU A 251 11.70 -4.43 -8.36
CA GLU A 251 12.72 -5.41 -7.96
C GLU A 251 12.32 -6.19 -6.72
N PHE A 252 11.68 -5.55 -5.75
CA PHE A 252 11.38 -6.20 -4.47
C PHE A 252 10.37 -7.35 -4.64
N PRO A 253 9.28 -7.21 -5.41
CA PRO A 253 8.41 -8.34 -5.69
C PRO A 253 9.11 -9.48 -6.44
N GLU A 254 9.92 -9.16 -7.46
CA GLU A 254 10.61 -10.17 -8.26
C GLU A 254 11.70 -10.91 -7.49
N GLN A 255 12.46 -10.22 -6.63
CA GLN A 255 13.65 -10.76 -5.98
C GLN A 255 13.39 -11.31 -4.58
N VAL A 256 12.42 -10.74 -3.87
CA VAL A 256 12.11 -11.05 -2.46
C VAL A 256 10.74 -11.70 -2.34
N LEU A 257 9.67 -11.01 -2.74
CA LEU A 257 8.31 -11.52 -2.52
C LEU A 257 8.01 -12.79 -3.33
N SER A 258 8.59 -12.96 -4.52
CA SER A 258 8.45 -14.16 -5.35
C SER A 258 8.80 -15.47 -4.63
N ARG A 259 9.60 -15.42 -3.55
CA ARG A 259 9.94 -16.58 -2.71
C ARG A 259 8.84 -16.96 -1.71
N TYR A 260 7.95 -16.02 -1.42
CA TYR A 260 6.88 -16.14 -0.42
C TYR A 260 5.49 -16.19 -1.05
N PHE A 261 5.34 -15.80 -2.32
CA PHE A 261 4.08 -15.88 -3.03
C PHE A 261 4.00 -17.09 -3.98
N PRO A 262 2.80 -17.68 -4.16
CA PRO A 262 1.56 -17.42 -3.40
C PRO A 262 1.50 -18.20 -2.07
N GLY A 263 0.76 -17.70 -1.09
CA GLY A 263 0.34 -18.47 0.10
C GLY A 263 1.35 -18.59 1.26
N ARG A 264 2.52 -17.96 1.20
CA ARG A 264 3.43 -17.78 2.37
C ARG A 264 3.65 -16.30 2.71
N ALA A 265 2.70 -15.45 2.34
CA ALA A 265 2.71 -14.04 2.68
C ALA A 265 2.79 -13.80 4.22
N GLU A 266 2.15 -14.66 5.01
CA GLU A 266 2.20 -14.60 6.48
C GLU A 266 3.62 -14.83 7.01
N VAL A 267 4.33 -15.82 6.46
CA VAL A 267 5.72 -16.13 6.80
C VAL A 267 6.63 -14.94 6.50
N PHE A 268 6.38 -14.20 5.42
CA PHE A 268 7.16 -13.00 5.11
C PHE A 268 7.00 -11.92 6.20
N VAL A 269 5.78 -11.69 6.69
CA VAL A 269 5.55 -10.68 7.74
C VAL A 269 6.20 -11.11 9.07
N HIS A 270 5.99 -12.36 9.48
CA HIS A 270 6.46 -12.86 10.78
C HIS A 270 7.95 -13.19 10.83
N ASP A 271 8.53 -13.75 9.75
CA ASP A 271 9.91 -14.25 9.75
C ASP A 271 10.89 -13.27 9.09
N VAL A 272 10.39 -12.29 8.35
CA VAL A 272 11.21 -11.27 7.69
C VAL A 272 10.91 -9.88 8.24
N VAL A 273 9.72 -9.32 8.00
CA VAL A 273 9.44 -7.91 8.32
C VAL A 273 9.64 -7.63 9.81
N ARG A 274 9.01 -8.43 10.67
CA ARG A 274 9.08 -8.27 12.13
C ARG A 274 10.52 -8.36 12.68
N PRO A 275 11.26 -9.47 12.51
CA PRO A 275 12.56 -9.62 13.15
C PRO A 275 13.61 -8.68 12.57
N TYR A 276 13.52 -8.33 11.28
CA TYR A 276 14.42 -7.31 10.73
C TYR A 276 14.06 -5.89 11.19
N ALA A 277 12.79 -5.60 11.48
CA ALA A 277 12.40 -4.34 12.09
C ALA A 277 12.89 -4.24 13.54
N GLU A 278 12.74 -5.30 14.34
CA GLU A 278 13.29 -5.40 15.70
C GLU A 278 14.81 -5.23 15.70
N ALA A 279 15.52 -5.92 14.79
CA ALA A 279 16.96 -5.79 14.62
C ALA A 279 17.38 -4.36 14.23
N TYR A 280 16.62 -3.70 13.34
CA TYR A 280 16.87 -2.30 12.99
C TYR A 280 16.72 -1.42 14.22
N ALA A 281 15.63 -1.55 14.98
CA ALA A 281 15.40 -0.76 16.18
C ALA A 281 16.55 -0.93 17.20
N GLN A 282 17.02 -2.17 17.42
CA GLN A 282 18.18 -2.44 18.29
C GLN A 282 19.45 -1.73 17.80
N ILE A 283 19.75 -1.78 16.49
CA ILE A 283 20.91 -1.10 15.91
C ILE A 283 20.78 0.41 16.06
N ARG A 284 19.61 0.99 15.77
CA ARG A 284 19.33 2.44 15.82
C ARG A 284 19.44 2.98 17.25
N GLU A 285 18.86 2.27 18.21
CA GLU A 285 18.86 2.70 19.61
C GLU A 285 20.15 2.31 20.33
N ALA A 286 21.00 1.48 19.71
CA ALA A 286 22.17 0.86 20.32
C ALA A 286 21.80 0.18 21.66
N ARG A 287 20.73 -0.63 21.62
CA ARG A 287 20.11 -1.34 22.74
C ARG A 287 20.03 -2.85 22.47
N TYR A 288 21.16 -3.42 22.09
CA TYR A 288 21.30 -4.86 22.11
C TYR A 288 21.39 -5.36 23.56
N GLU A 289 20.60 -6.39 23.87
CA GLU A 289 20.51 -7.00 25.18
C GLU A 289 21.06 -8.42 25.13
N SER A 290 22.01 -8.73 26.01
CA SER A 290 22.55 -10.08 26.15
C SER A 290 23.15 -10.27 27.54
N ALA A 291 23.21 -11.52 28.00
CA ALA A 291 23.76 -11.89 29.30
C ALA A 291 25.23 -11.45 29.49
N SER A 292 25.99 -11.31 28.40
CA SER A 292 27.35 -10.76 28.41
C SER A 292 27.72 -10.15 27.05
N GLY A 293 28.69 -9.23 27.01
CA GLY A 293 29.21 -8.65 25.75
C GLY A 293 28.31 -7.59 25.08
N ALA A 294 27.14 -7.29 25.65
CA ALA A 294 26.19 -6.33 25.08
C ALA A 294 26.76 -4.91 24.94
N GLU A 295 27.55 -4.45 25.91
CA GLU A 295 28.17 -3.13 25.88
C GLU A 295 29.13 -2.94 24.70
N ALA A 296 29.88 -3.98 24.34
CA ALA A 296 30.84 -3.94 23.24
C ALA A 296 30.11 -3.83 21.89
N VAL A 297 29.07 -4.64 21.68
CA VAL A 297 28.22 -4.60 20.48
C VAL A 297 27.53 -3.24 20.36
N ASN A 298 26.96 -2.72 21.45
CA ASN A 298 26.32 -1.40 21.48
C ASN A 298 27.32 -0.26 21.18
N ALA A 299 28.57 -0.38 21.62
CA ALA A 299 29.61 0.57 21.27
C ALA A 299 29.91 0.57 19.75
N TRP A 300 29.89 -0.60 19.10
CA TRP A 300 30.04 -0.68 17.64
C TRP A 300 28.88 -0.07 16.89
N PHE A 301 27.63 -0.30 17.33
CA PHE A 301 26.46 0.34 16.71
C PHE A 301 26.56 1.86 16.73
N ARG A 302 26.94 2.47 17.87
CA ARG A 302 27.14 3.92 17.97
C ARG A 302 28.27 4.42 17.06
N ARG A 303 29.32 3.64 16.83
CA ARG A 303 30.42 4.00 15.93
C ARG A 303 30.01 3.90 14.46
N LEU A 304 29.34 2.82 14.07
CA LEU A 304 28.87 2.61 12.71
C LEU A 304 27.85 3.67 12.29
N GLN A 305 27.01 4.13 13.21
CA GLN A 305 26.09 5.26 12.97
C GLN A 305 26.79 6.59 12.68
N GLN A 306 28.06 6.76 13.03
CA GLN A 306 28.82 7.97 12.70
C GLN A 306 29.37 7.94 11.27
N VAL A 307 29.29 6.81 10.58
CA VAL A 307 29.70 6.69 9.18
C VAL A 307 28.61 7.29 8.30
N ASP A 308 29.02 8.19 7.39
CA ASP A 308 28.14 8.97 6.50
C ASP A 308 27.49 8.14 5.36
N ASN A 309 27.49 6.81 5.47
CA ASN A 309 26.83 5.91 4.51
C ASN A 309 26.06 4.81 5.23
N TYR A 310 25.10 4.21 4.50
CA TYR A 310 24.19 3.20 5.03
C TYR A 310 24.45 1.79 4.48
N ASP A 311 25.52 1.60 3.69
CA ASP A 311 25.85 0.34 3.03
C ASP A 311 26.22 -0.78 4.01
N TRP A 312 26.63 -0.42 5.23
CA TRP A 312 26.94 -1.36 6.30
C TRP A 312 25.68 -1.93 6.98
N ARG A 313 24.55 -1.22 6.94
CA ARG A 313 23.31 -1.58 7.65
C ARG A 313 22.73 -2.92 7.21
N PRO A 314 22.63 -3.25 5.90
CA PRO A 314 22.18 -4.57 5.45
C PRO A 314 23.00 -5.74 6.01
N ALA A 315 24.33 -5.59 6.06
CA ALA A 315 25.21 -6.61 6.61
C ALA A 315 25.03 -6.76 8.12
N ALA A 316 24.94 -5.64 8.85
CA ALA A 316 24.69 -5.64 10.29
C ALA A 316 23.32 -6.26 10.63
N LEU A 317 22.26 -5.91 9.90
CA LEU A 317 20.92 -6.48 10.05
C LEU A 317 20.91 -7.99 9.80
N TRP A 318 21.55 -8.45 8.73
CA TRP A 318 21.63 -9.87 8.43
C TRP A 318 22.35 -10.64 9.54
N VAL A 319 23.48 -10.11 10.02
CA VAL A 319 24.25 -10.74 11.10
C VAL A 319 23.47 -10.77 12.41
N LEU A 320 22.85 -9.65 12.80
CA LEU A 320 22.09 -9.60 14.05
C LEU A 320 20.95 -10.62 14.03
N ARG A 321 20.30 -10.82 12.87
CA ARG A 321 19.24 -11.82 12.71
C ARG A 321 19.70 -13.28 12.85
N HIS A 322 20.93 -13.60 12.44
CA HIS A 322 21.42 -14.99 12.35
C HIS A 322 22.35 -15.39 13.51
N HIS A 323 22.93 -14.40 14.20
CA HIS A 323 23.93 -14.59 15.25
C HIS A 323 23.57 -13.81 16.53
N GLU A 324 22.28 -13.58 16.80
CA GLU A 324 21.80 -12.87 18.00
C GLU A 324 22.30 -13.50 19.31
N ASP A 325 22.46 -14.82 19.34
CA ASP A 325 22.87 -15.53 20.56
C ASP A 325 24.39 -15.57 20.81
N ASP A 326 25.21 -15.00 19.91
CA ASP A 326 26.68 -15.03 20.04
C ASP A 326 27.32 -13.61 20.06
N PRO A 327 27.34 -12.95 21.23
CA PRO A 327 27.91 -11.62 21.40
C PRO A 327 29.41 -11.53 21.03
N ALA A 328 30.18 -12.61 21.22
CA ALA A 328 31.61 -12.60 20.95
C ALA A 328 31.88 -12.61 19.45
N TRP A 329 31.08 -13.38 18.70
CA TRP A 329 31.12 -13.38 17.25
C TRP A 329 30.61 -12.04 16.69
N LEU A 330 29.51 -11.50 17.22
CA LEU A 330 28.99 -10.19 16.86
C LEU A 330 30.04 -9.08 17.05
N ASP A 331 30.74 -9.05 18.18
CA ASP A 331 31.82 -8.08 18.44
C ASP A 331 32.92 -8.16 17.38
N THR A 332 33.38 -9.38 17.08
CA THR A 332 34.44 -9.62 16.07
C THR A 332 33.99 -9.17 14.69
N PHE A 333 32.76 -9.51 14.29
CA PHE A 333 32.20 -9.14 13.00
C PHE A 333 32.00 -7.63 12.88
N MET A 334 31.38 -6.98 13.87
CA MET A 334 31.11 -5.55 13.84
C MET A 334 32.40 -4.73 13.81
N ARG A 335 33.45 -5.20 14.48
CA ARG A 335 34.80 -4.63 14.38
C ARG A 335 35.39 -4.74 12.97
N ALA A 336 35.21 -5.88 12.30
CA ALA A 336 35.66 -6.05 10.92
C ALA A 336 34.85 -5.18 9.94
N LEU A 337 33.54 -5.09 10.16
CA LEU A 337 32.62 -4.25 9.39
C LEU A 337 32.98 -2.77 9.52
N GLU A 338 33.21 -2.27 10.74
CA GLU A 338 33.62 -0.89 10.98
C GLU A 338 34.93 -0.56 10.24
N ARG A 339 35.94 -1.42 10.33
CA ARG A 339 37.21 -1.24 9.62
C ARG A 339 37.04 -1.20 8.12
N LEU A 340 36.18 -2.06 7.58
CA LEU A 340 35.87 -2.08 6.15
C LEU A 340 35.17 -0.79 5.74
N SER A 341 34.14 -0.39 6.50
CA SER A 341 33.37 0.83 6.25
C SER A 341 34.25 2.07 6.30
N ALA A 342 35.10 2.19 7.32
CA ALA A 342 36.07 3.27 7.47
C ALA A 342 37.13 3.26 6.38
N SER A 343 37.67 2.09 6.01
CA SER A 343 38.65 1.96 4.92
C SER A 343 38.07 2.42 3.59
N MET A 344 36.87 1.97 3.26
CA MET A 344 36.18 2.38 2.04
C MET A 344 35.84 3.88 2.05
N PHE A 345 35.56 4.45 3.23
CA PHE A 345 35.25 5.88 3.38
C PHE A 345 36.50 6.72 3.10
N VAL A 346 37.62 6.38 3.72
CA VAL A 346 38.93 7.02 3.49
C VAL A 346 39.36 6.88 2.03
N ARG A 347 39.15 5.71 1.43
CA ARG A 347 39.51 5.42 0.04
C ARG A 347 38.50 5.95 -0.99
N ARG A 348 37.39 6.56 -0.54
CA ARG A 348 36.27 7.02 -1.38
C ARG A 348 35.77 5.96 -2.38
N VAL A 349 35.75 4.69 -1.98
CA VAL A 349 35.28 3.60 -2.85
C VAL A 349 33.78 3.69 -3.10
N TYR A 350 33.06 4.45 -2.26
CA TYR A 350 31.62 4.74 -2.39
C TYR A 350 31.29 5.79 -3.46
N THR A 351 32.26 6.62 -3.88
CA THR A 351 32.02 7.58 -4.96
C THR A 351 32.14 6.87 -6.30
N THR A 352 31.07 6.22 -6.74
CA THR A 352 30.83 6.20 -8.19
C THR A 352 30.65 7.64 -8.64
N PRO A 353 31.51 8.20 -9.51
CA PRO A 353 31.16 9.42 -10.21
C PRO A 353 29.89 9.08 -11.00
N ARG A 354 28.79 9.81 -10.77
CA ARG A 354 27.57 9.68 -11.59
C ARG A 354 27.77 10.16 -13.05
N VAL A 355 29.01 10.26 -13.51
CA VAL A 355 29.40 10.63 -14.86
C VAL A 355 30.48 9.66 -15.31
N THR A 356 30.30 9.09 -16.50
CA THR A 356 31.22 8.24 -17.28
C THR A 356 31.38 6.76 -16.90
N HIS A 357 30.58 5.95 -17.60
CA HIS A 357 30.87 4.63 -18.19
C HIS A 357 31.41 3.48 -17.33
N GLY A 358 30.50 2.52 -17.08
CA GLY A 358 30.68 1.08 -17.31
C GLY A 358 31.96 0.41 -16.81
N THR A 359 31.95 -0.07 -15.56
CA THR A 359 32.67 -1.29 -15.10
C THR A 359 32.17 -1.68 -13.69
N PRO A 360 32.21 -2.97 -13.30
CA PRO A 360 31.48 -3.50 -12.13
C PRO A 360 32.21 -3.25 -10.80
N SER A 361 31.46 -3.05 -9.70
CA SER A 361 32.00 -2.93 -8.33
C SER A 361 31.93 -4.25 -7.53
N CYS A 362 32.91 -4.45 -6.65
CA CYS A 362 33.33 -5.74 -6.06
C CYS A 362 32.52 -6.28 -4.88
N PHE A 363 31.42 -5.65 -4.44
CA PHE A 363 30.65 -6.14 -3.27
C PHE A 363 29.58 -7.19 -3.63
N GLY A 364 29.22 -7.32 -4.91
CA GLY A 364 28.38 -8.42 -5.39
C GLY A 364 29.14 -9.74 -5.55
N SER A 365 30.47 -9.72 -5.63
CA SER A 365 31.29 -10.91 -5.87
C SER A 365 31.91 -11.53 -4.60
N SER A 366 32.02 -10.77 -3.50
CA SER A 366 32.64 -11.24 -2.25
C SER A 366 31.68 -11.93 -1.27
N THR A 367 30.39 -12.06 -1.60
CA THR A 367 29.44 -12.82 -0.74
C THR A 367 29.46 -14.33 -0.99
N THR A 368 30.25 -14.81 -1.95
CA THR A 368 30.41 -16.24 -2.25
C THR A 368 31.26 -16.99 -1.20
N ASP A 369 32.09 -16.29 -0.44
CA ASP A 369 33.10 -16.91 0.45
C ASP A 369 32.72 -17.02 1.94
N TRP A 370 31.54 -16.57 2.36
CA TRP A 370 31.12 -16.69 3.77
C TRP A 370 30.81 -18.14 4.20
N ALA A 371 30.68 -19.07 3.25
CA ALA A 371 30.40 -20.48 3.50
C ALA A 371 31.66 -21.37 3.65
N SER A 372 32.86 -20.82 3.46
CA SER A 372 34.12 -21.56 3.57
C SER A 372 34.77 -21.34 4.94
N THR A 373 34.49 -22.26 5.85
CA THR A 373 35.26 -22.48 7.08
C THR A 373 36.77 -22.39 6.81
N PRO A 374 37.55 -21.53 7.49
CA PRO A 374 39.00 -21.67 7.45
C PRO A 374 39.36 -22.90 8.30
N ARG A 375 39.90 -23.95 7.66
CA ARG A 375 40.70 -24.93 8.40
C ARG A 375 41.89 -24.19 8.97
N LEU A 376 41.89 -24.02 10.29
CA LEU A 376 43.08 -23.66 11.06
C LEU A 376 44.14 -24.73 10.81
N SER A 377 45.19 -24.38 10.08
CA SER A 377 46.46 -25.10 10.11
C SER A 377 47.35 -24.46 11.18
N SER A 378 47.60 -25.25 12.23
CA SER A 378 48.67 -25.21 13.24
C SER A 378 49.70 -24.10 13.19
#